data_AF-A0A969RXC6-F1
#
_entry.id   AF-A0A969RXC6-F1
#
_cell.length_a   1.000
_cell.length_b   1.000
_cell.length_c   1.000
_cell.angle_alpha   90.00
_cell.angle_beta   90.00
_cell.angle_gamma   90.00
#
_symmetry.space_group_name_H-M   'P 1'
#
loop_
_entity.id
_entity.type
_entity.pdbx_description
1 polymer ?
#
loop_
_entity_poly.entity_id
_entity_poly.type
_entity_poly.pdbx_seq_one_letter_code
_entity_poly.pdbx_strand_id
1 'polypeptide(L)'
;MCGKANYTNLSRYSDLCERTYRRHFNQGLGFERINQLLIEQYGSSAGTQIGVIDCTFGEKSGRHTPGLDWFYNGKTQQTEKGLEWSVVGVVDLDQHTGYSVSAQQTEAGLTARAKEAAESGKRVGNRVDFYLAHLAYCRSYLPQRVKYLVGDLFYSKLKWIQGLRVDTCPSVNNWRE
;
A
#
# COMPACT_ATOMS: atom_id res chain seq x y z
N MET A 1 16.94 -10.37 22.16
CA MET A 1 17.45 -10.70 20.81
C MET A 1 18.60 -9.76 20.50
N CYS A 2 19.80 -10.27 20.23
CA CYS A 2 20.92 -9.43 19.77
C CYS A 2 21.00 -9.46 18.24
N GLY A 3 21.02 -8.29 17.59
CA GLY A 3 21.06 -8.15 16.13
C GLY A 3 19.68 -7.98 15.46
N LYS A 4 19.66 -7.86 14.12
CA LYS A 4 18.43 -7.68 13.34
C LYS A 4 17.50 -8.89 13.46
N ALA A 5 16.19 -8.65 13.61
CA ALA A 5 15.19 -9.72 13.56
C ALA A 5 15.13 -10.29 12.13
N ASN A 6 15.61 -11.52 11.96
CA ASN A 6 15.48 -12.32 10.75
C ASN A 6 15.10 -13.75 11.13
N TYR A 7 14.66 -14.56 10.18
CA TYR A 7 14.15 -15.92 10.48
C TYR A 7 15.19 -16.80 11.18
N THR A 8 16.48 -16.66 10.83
CA THR A 8 17.57 -17.40 11.48
C THR A 8 17.78 -16.94 12.93
N ASN A 9 17.74 -15.65 13.19
CA ASN A 9 17.86 -15.09 14.54
C ASN A 9 16.64 -15.45 15.38
N LEU A 10 15.42 -15.39 14.83
CA LEU A 10 14.21 -15.85 15.52
C LEU A 10 14.32 -17.33 15.92
N SER A 11 14.86 -18.18 15.04
CA SER A 11 15.06 -19.60 15.38
C SER A 11 16.13 -19.88 16.43
N ARG A 12 17.07 -18.95 16.66
CA ARG A 12 18.10 -19.10 17.71
C ARG A 12 17.55 -18.86 19.12
N TYR A 13 16.44 -18.10 19.21
CA TYR A 13 15.84 -17.68 20.48
C TYR A 13 14.43 -18.27 20.66
N SER A 14 14.12 -19.39 19.99
CA SER A 14 12.85 -20.11 20.10
C SER A 14 13.03 -21.60 19.84
N ASP A 15 12.01 -22.40 20.16
CA ASP A 15 11.96 -23.83 19.83
C ASP A 15 11.60 -24.10 18.35
N LEU A 16 11.43 -23.04 17.54
CA LEU A 16 11.02 -23.14 16.14
C LEU A 16 12.20 -22.95 15.19
N CYS A 17 12.25 -23.69 14.09
CA CYS A 17 13.30 -23.53 13.08
C CYS A 17 12.99 -22.41 12.07
N GLU A 18 14.02 -21.93 11.37
CA GLU A 18 13.90 -20.90 10.32
C GLU A 18 12.80 -21.24 9.29
N ARG A 19 12.72 -22.52 8.89
CA ARG A 19 11.75 -23.00 7.90
C ARG A 19 10.31 -22.82 8.38
N THR A 20 10.06 -23.00 9.68
CA THR A 20 8.73 -22.78 10.28
C THR A 20 8.35 -21.32 10.21
N TYR A 21 9.25 -20.41 10.61
CA TYR A 21 9.01 -18.97 10.48
C TYR A 21 8.74 -18.57 9.04
N ARG A 22 9.60 -18.99 8.10
CA ARG A 22 9.42 -18.67 6.67
C ARG A 22 8.06 -19.14 6.14
N ARG A 23 7.64 -20.36 6.47
CA ARG A 23 6.33 -20.89 6.06
C ARG A 23 5.17 -20.11 6.67
N HIS A 24 5.26 -19.77 7.95
CA HIS A 24 4.22 -19.00 8.63
C HIS A 24 4.07 -17.60 8.05
N PHE A 25 5.18 -16.87 7.87
CA PHE A 25 5.13 -15.53 7.25
C PHE A 25 4.64 -15.56 5.80
N ASN A 26 4.86 -16.66 5.07
CA ASN A 26 4.32 -16.84 3.71
C ASN A 26 2.80 -17.04 3.67
N GLN A 27 2.14 -17.38 4.79
CA GLN A 27 0.67 -17.50 4.83
C GLN A 27 -0.01 -16.12 4.86
N GLY A 28 0.74 -15.06 5.20
CA GLY A 28 0.18 -13.75 5.49
C GLY A 28 -0.41 -13.70 6.90
N LEU A 29 -0.34 -12.52 7.52
CA LEU A 29 -0.85 -12.29 8.88
C LEU A 29 -2.22 -11.59 8.89
N GLY A 30 -2.74 -11.19 7.72
CA GLY A 30 -3.98 -10.41 7.63
C GLY A 30 -3.88 -9.09 8.40
N PHE A 31 -2.77 -8.36 8.21
CA PHE A 31 -2.48 -7.13 8.93
C PHE A 31 -3.60 -6.10 8.77
N GLU A 32 -4.28 -6.08 7.64
CA GLU A 32 -5.38 -5.18 7.33
C GLU A 32 -6.53 -5.32 8.34
N ARG A 33 -6.88 -6.56 8.69
CA ARG A 33 -7.91 -6.81 9.70
C ARG A 33 -7.46 -6.44 11.10
N ILE A 34 -6.20 -6.73 11.44
CA ILE A 34 -5.61 -6.36 12.74
C ILE A 34 -5.60 -4.83 12.87
N ASN A 35 -5.10 -4.14 11.84
CA ASN A 35 -5.02 -2.69 11.77
C ASN A 35 -6.40 -2.04 11.84
N GLN A 36 -7.39 -2.58 11.11
CA GLN A 36 -8.77 -2.12 11.21
C GLN A 36 -9.28 -2.16 12.65
N LEU A 37 -9.11 -3.30 13.34
CA LEU A 37 -9.53 -3.46 14.74
C LEU A 37 -8.82 -2.49 15.67
N LEU A 38 -7.52 -2.26 15.46
CA LEU A 38 -6.75 -1.29 16.24
C LEU A 38 -7.25 0.15 16.00
N ILE A 39 -7.55 0.52 14.76
CA ILE A 39 -8.11 1.83 14.42
C ILE A 39 -9.49 2.02 15.06
N GLU A 40 -10.33 0.98 15.03
CA GLU A 40 -11.65 1.01 15.66
C GLU A 40 -11.56 1.12 17.19
N GLN A 41 -10.56 0.46 17.80
CA GLN A 41 -10.36 0.45 19.25
C GLN A 41 -9.74 1.74 19.79
N TYR A 42 -8.75 2.30 19.08
CA TYR A 42 -7.94 3.42 19.58
C TYR A 42 -8.21 4.75 18.86
N GLY A 43 -8.82 4.72 17.68
CA GLY A 43 -9.23 5.92 16.97
C GLY A 43 -10.38 6.64 17.68
N SER A 44 -10.57 7.91 17.34
CA SER A 44 -11.64 8.72 17.90
C SER A 44 -13.01 8.12 17.57
N SER A 45 -13.85 8.00 18.59
CA SER A 45 -15.20 7.42 18.44
C SER A 45 -16.12 8.30 17.58
N ALA A 46 -15.98 9.63 17.68
CA ALA A 46 -16.77 10.62 16.94
C ALA A 46 -15.92 11.56 16.06
N GLY A 47 -14.60 11.42 16.08
CA GLY A 47 -13.69 12.34 15.41
C GLY A 47 -13.67 12.20 13.90
N THR A 48 -13.20 13.25 13.23
CA THR A 48 -13.12 13.24 11.76
C THR A 48 -11.95 12.40 11.30
N GLN A 49 -12.22 11.43 10.43
CA GLN A 49 -11.22 10.55 9.85
C GLN A 49 -11.17 10.69 8.33
N ILE A 50 -9.97 10.79 7.79
CA ILE A 50 -9.70 10.84 6.36
C ILE A 50 -8.86 9.63 5.94
N GLY A 51 -9.09 9.12 4.74
CA GLY A 51 -8.26 8.10 4.13
C GLY A 51 -7.06 8.77 3.49
N VAL A 52 -5.91 8.11 3.56
CA VAL A 52 -4.69 8.58 2.89
C VAL A 52 -4.12 7.48 2.02
N ILE A 53 -3.57 7.86 0.88
CA ILE A 53 -2.77 6.98 0.04
C ILE A 53 -1.46 7.65 -0.32
N ASP A 54 -0.38 6.89 -0.21
CA ASP A 54 0.95 7.33 -0.60
C ASP A 54 1.80 6.14 -1.04
N CYS A 55 2.96 6.40 -1.64
CA CYS A 55 3.96 5.38 -1.94
C CYS A 55 5.25 5.67 -1.17
N THR A 56 5.82 4.63 -0.55
CA THR A 56 7.11 4.74 0.14
C THR A 56 8.18 3.96 -0.59
N PHE A 57 9.35 4.60 -0.77
CA PHE A 57 10.52 3.99 -1.38
C PHE A 57 11.39 3.31 -0.34
N GLY A 58 11.86 2.09 -0.63
CA GLY A 58 12.88 1.42 0.15
C GLY A 58 14.11 1.12 -0.68
N GLU A 59 15.24 1.65 -0.21
CA GLU A 59 16.55 1.38 -0.76
C GLU A 59 16.86 -0.13 -0.69
N LYS A 60 17.16 -0.72 -1.85
CA LYS A 60 17.56 -2.11 -1.93
C LYS A 60 18.62 -2.34 -2.99
N SER A 61 19.75 -2.88 -2.55
CA SER A 61 20.81 -3.34 -3.44
C SER A 61 20.60 -4.79 -3.88
N GLY A 62 21.19 -5.15 -5.04
CA GLY A 62 21.15 -6.50 -5.60
C GLY A 62 20.32 -6.63 -6.88
N ARG A 63 20.26 -7.85 -7.43
CA ARG A 63 19.55 -8.17 -8.68
C ARG A 63 18.43 -9.21 -8.53
N HIS A 64 18.41 -9.94 -7.41
CA HIS A 64 17.53 -11.09 -7.21
C HIS A 64 16.37 -10.81 -6.25
N THR A 65 16.16 -9.57 -5.81
CA THR A 65 15.01 -9.22 -4.98
C THR A 65 13.79 -9.01 -5.88
N PRO A 66 12.71 -9.77 -5.71
CA PRO A 66 11.47 -9.56 -6.48
C PRO A 66 10.93 -8.14 -6.28
N GLY A 67 10.36 -7.58 -7.34
CA GLY A 67 9.79 -6.23 -7.34
C GLY A 67 10.81 -5.08 -7.35
N LEU A 68 12.11 -5.36 -7.58
CA LEU A 68 13.10 -4.32 -7.86
C LEU A 68 12.79 -3.62 -9.19
N ASP A 69 12.59 -2.31 -9.13
CA ASP A 69 12.39 -1.46 -10.31
C ASP A 69 12.87 -0.02 -10.00
N TRP A 70 12.67 0.88 -10.95
CA TRP A 70 12.95 2.31 -10.83
C TRP A 70 11.71 3.04 -10.30
N PHE A 71 11.83 3.58 -9.09
CA PHE A 71 10.77 4.28 -8.36
C PHE A 71 11.26 5.64 -7.88
N TYR A 72 10.33 6.57 -7.64
CA TYR A 72 10.69 7.90 -7.17
C TYR A 72 11.10 7.85 -5.70
N ASN A 73 12.29 8.34 -5.39
CA ASN A 73 12.79 8.46 -4.02
C ASN A 73 12.61 9.91 -3.55
N GLY A 74 11.65 10.15 -2.66
CA GLY A 74 11.36 11.49 -2.14
C GLY A 74 12.53 12.12 -1.36
N LYS A 75 13.43 11.31 -0.79
CA LYS A 75 14.60 11.80 -0.04
C LYS A 75 15.64 12.43 -0.96
N THR A 76 15.86 11.84 -2.13
CA THR A 76 16.85 12.31 -3.12
C THR A 76 16.21 13.07 -4.27
N GLN A 77 14.87 13.17 -4.27
CA GLN A 77 14.04 13.83 -5.30
C GLN A 77 14.28 13.32 -6.72
N GLN A 78 14.73 12.08 -6.87
CA GLN A 78 15.05 11.46 -8.16
C GLN A 78 14.54 10.02 -8.22
N THR A 79 14.49 9.46 -9.42
CA THR A 79 14.14 8.06 -9.61
C THR A 79 15.35 7.19 -9.33
N GLU A 80 15.22 6.22 -8.43
CA GLU A 80 16.28 5.31 -8.03
C GLU A 80 15.83 3.86 -8.14
N LYS A 81 16.81 2.97 -8.26
CA LYS A 81 16.55 1.54 -8.25
C LYS A 81 16.30 1.07 -6.82
N GLY A 82 15.12 0.51 -6.57
CA GLY A 82 14.76 0.02 -5.26
C GLY A 82 13.41 -0.68 -5.26
N LEU A 83 12.77 -0.69 -4.10
CA LEU A 83 11.43 -1.20 -3.89
C LEU A 83 10.49 -0.03 -3.60
N GLU A 84 9.21 -0.20 -3.94
CA GLU A 84 8.16 0.73 -3.58
C GLU A 84 7.02 -0.05 -2.93
N TRP A 85 6.41 0.54 -1.91
CA TRP A 85 5.18 0.06 -1.32
C TRP A 85 4.10 1.12 -1.48
N SER A 86 2.98 0.73 -2.08
CA SER A 86 1.74 1.50 -1.97
C SER A 86 1.19 1.32 -0.58
N VAL A 87 0.91 2.43 0.11
CA VAL A 87 0.45 2.46 1.50
C VAL A 87 -0.91 3.15 1.54
N VAL A 88 -1.87 2.48 2.17
CA VAL A 88 -3.18 3.05 2.50
C VAL A 88 -3.28 3.19 4.01
N GLY A 89 -3.78 4.33 4.46
CA GLY A 89 -3.94 4.64 5.88
C GLY A 89 -5.18 5.45 6.18
N VAL A 90 -5.37 5.73 7.46
CA VAL A 90 -6.40 6.62 7.99
C VAL A 90 -5.72 7.66 8.88
N VAL A 91 -6.04 8.93 8.70
CA VAL A 91 -5.63 9.98 9.64
C VAL A 91 -6.85 10.38 10.46
N ASP A 92 -6.70 10.29 11.77
CA ASP A 92 -7.63 10.81 12.75
C ASP A 92 -7.25 12.26 13.08
N LEU A 93 -8.09 13.21 12.66
CA LEU A 93 -7.79 14.63 12.76
C LEU A 93 -7.85 15.12 14.20
N ASP A 94 -8.77 14.58 15.00
CA ASP A 94 -8.96 14.96 16.41
C ASP A 94 -7.75 14.51 17.26
N GLN A 95 -7.23 13.32 16.97
CA GLN A 95 -6.04 12.79 17.62
C GLN A 95 -4.72 13.22 16.98
N HIS A 96 -4.76 13.90 15.83
CA HIS A 96 -3.58 14.21 15.02
C HIS A 96 -2.69 12.98 14.74
N THR A 97 -3.31 11.82 14.52
CA THR A 97 -2.62 10.53 14.46
C THR A 97 -2.93 9.81 13.15
N GLY A 98 -1.87 9.35 12.47
CA GLY A 98 -1.96 8.50 11.29
C GLY A 98 -1.89 7.01 11.66
N TYR A 99 -2.78 6.22 11.09
CA TYR A 99 -2.86 4.78 11.26
C TYR A 99 -2.67 4.09 9.91
N SER A 100 -1.80 3.09 9.85
CA SER A 100 -1.63 2.26 8.66
C SER A 100 -2.77 1.25 8.55
N VAL A 101 -3.34 1.10 7.35
CA VAL A 101 -4.33 0.05 7.05
C VAL A 101 -3.65 -1.09 6.31
N SER A 102 -2.99 -0.79 5.20
CA SER A 102 -2.34 -1.78 4.34
C SER A 102 -1.10 -1.19 3.66
N ALA A 103 -0.13 -2.05 3.39
CA ALA A 103 1.01 -1.74 2.55
C ALA A 103 1.28 -2.90 1.60
N GLN A 104 1.23 -2.65 0.30
CA GLN A 104 1.48 -3.65 -0.74
C GLN A 104 2.69 -3.25 -1.58
N GLN A 105 3.59 -4.20 -1.81
CA GLN A 105 4.76 -3.97 -2.65
C GLN A 105 4.34 -3.79 -4.11
N THR A 106 4.73 -2.68 -4.72
CA THR A 106 4.45 -2.40 -6.13
C THR A 106 5.17 -3.41 -7.02
N GLU A 107 4.46 -3.96 -8.01
CA GLU A 107 5.06 -4.88 -8.98
C GLU A 107 6.09 -4.18 -9.88
N ALA A 108 7.20 -4.88 -10.16
CA ALA A 108 8.20 -4.40 -11.09
C ALA A 108 7.73 -4.50 -12.55
N GLY A 109 8.19 -3.57 -13.39
CA GLY A 109 7.99 -3.62 -14.83
C GLY A 109 6.62 -3.14 -15.30
N LEU A 110 5.74 -2.67 -14.41
CA LEU A 110 4.41 -2.16 -14.78
C LEU A 110 4.50 -1.02 -15.81
N THR A 111 5.49 -0.14 -15.70
CA THR A 111 5.69 0.96 -16.66
C THR A 111 6.14 0.45 -18.02
N ALA A 112 7.06 -0.52 -18.07
CA ALA A 112 7.56 -1.09 -19.32
C ALA A 112 6.46 -1.88 -20.04
N ARG A 113 5.76 -2.77 -19.32
CA ARG A 113 4.64 -3.55 -19.84
C ARG A 113 3.52 -2.66 -20.38
N ALA A 114 3.20 -1.56 -19.68
CA ALA A 114 2.17 -0.64 -20.14
C ALA A 114 2.56 0.08 -21.45
N LYS A 115 3.85 0.39 -21.66
CA LYS A 115 4.34 0.98 -22.92
C LYS A 115 4.28 -0.03 -24.07
N GLU A 116 4.81 -1.23 -23.87
CA GLU A 116 4.77 -2.31 -24.86
C GLU A 116 3.33 -2.69 -25.26
N ALA A 117 2.42 -2.70 -24.28
CA ALA A 117 1.00 -2.97 -24.51
C ALA A 117 0.34 -1.85 -25.33
N ALA A 118 0.65 -0.58 -25.06
CA ALA A 118 0.14 0.55 -25.83
C ALA A 118 0.58 0.50 -27.30
N GLU A 119 1.83 0.12 -27.56
CA GLU A 119 2.39 -0.03 -28.91
C GLU A 119 1.75 -1.22 -29.67
N SER A 120 1.34 -2.27 -28.96
CA SER A 120 0.70 -3.46 -29.53
C SER A 120 -0.83 -3.42 -29.51
N GLY A 121 -1.44 -2.30 -29.11
CA GLY A 121 -2.90 -2.14 -28.99
C GLY A 121 -3.54 -2.99 -27.88
N LYS A 122 -2.75 -3.60 -26.99
CA LYS A 122 -3.22 -4.39 -25.85
C LYS A 122 -3.43 -3.49 -24.63
N ARG A 123 -4.41 -3.80 -23.79
CA ARG A 123 -4.56 -3.17 -22.47
C ARG A 123 -3.87 -4.04 -21.42
N VAL A 124 -2.84 -3.50 -20.78
CA VAL A 124 -2.18 -4.10 -19.61
C VAL A 124 -2.20 -3.07 -18.49
N GLY A 125 -2.40 -3.55 -17.25
CA GLY A 125 -2.43 -2.70 -16.06
C GLY A 125 -1.10 -1.94 -15.87
N ASN A 126 -1.20 -0.66 -15.58
CA ASN A 126 -0.07 0.21 -15.24
C ASN A 126 -0.02 0.47 -13.73
N ARG A 127 0.95 1.29 -13.27
CA ARG A 127 1.09 1.61 -11.84
C ARG A 127 -0.17 2.23 -11.22
N VAL A 128 -0.91 3.06 -11.97
CA VAL A 128 -2.16 3.65 -11.49
C VAL A 128 -3.22 2.58 -11.28
N ASP A 129 -3.31 1.59 -12.18
CA ASP A 129 -4.24 0.47 -12.02
C ASP A 129 -3.89 -0.38 -10.80
N PHE A 130 -2.59 -0.58 -10.53
CA PHE A 130 -2.12 -1.28 -9.33
C PHE A 130 -2.56 -0.55 -8.04
N TYR A 131 -2.36 0.77 -7.98
CA TYR A 131 -2.78 1.55 -6.81
C TYR A 131 -4.30 1.59 -6.63
N LEU A 132 -5.07 1.64 -7.73
CA LEU A 132 -6.54 1.59 -7.67
C LEU A 132 -7.01 0.24 -7.15
N ALA A 133 -6.41 -0.85 -7.64
CA ALA A 133 -6.70 -2.21 -7.16
C ALA A 133 -6.36 -2.37 -5.66
N HIS A 134 -5.22 -1.82 -5.22
CA HIS A 134 -4.84 -1.83 -3.81
C HIS A 134 -5.86 -1.06 -2.95
N LEU A 135 -6.29 0.12 -3.39
CA LEU A 135 -7.29 0.92 -2.69
C LEU A 135 -8.66 0.22 -2.66
N ALA A 136 -9.09 -0.37 -3.77
CA ALA A 136 -10.34 -1.12 -3.86
C ALA A 136 -10.33 -2.32 -2.90
N TYR A 137 -9.20 -3.03 -2.80
CA TYR A 137 -8.99 -4.08 -1.81
C TYR A 137 -9.08 -3.55 -0.37
N CYS A 138 -8.51 -2.37 -0.09
CA CYS A 138 -8.52 -1.77 1.24
C CYS A 138 -9.89 -1.26 1.68
N ARG A 139 -10.84 -1.11 0.76
CA ARG A 139 -12.13 -0.45 1.03
C ARG A 139 -12.93 -1.10 2.15
N SER A 140 -12.89 -2.42 2.26
CA SER A 140 -13.58 -3.18 3.31
C SER A 140 -12.97 -3.02 4.71
N TYR A 141 -11.70 -2.61 4.78
CA TYR A 141 -10.96 -2.42 6.03
C TYR A 141 -10.95 -0.97 6.52
N LEU A 142 -11.39 -0.03 5.67
CA LEU A 142 -11.50 1.38 6.05
C LEU A 142 -12.73 1.60 6.95
N PRO A 143 -12.62 2.43 8.00
CA PRO A 143 -13.77 2.84 8.79
C PRO A 143 -14.84 3.50 7.91
N GLN A 144 -16.12 3.19 8.17
CA GLN A 144 -17.24 3.72 7.39
C GLN A 144 -17.32 5.25 7.37
N ARG A 145 -16.79 5.90 8.40
CA ARG A 145 -16.74 7.37 8.53
C ARG A 145 -15.74 8.04 7.59
N VAL A 146 -14.82 7.29 6.98
CA VAL A 146 -13.87 7.83 6.02
C VAL A 146 -14.62 8.20 4.73
N LYS A 147 -14.73 9.51 4.49
CA LYS A 147 -15.45 10.12 3.35
C LYS A 147 -14.56 10.89 2.38
N TYR A 148 -13.31 11.16 2.78
CA TYR A 148 -12.34 11.90 1.98
C TYR A 148 -11.07 11.07 1.86
N LEU A 149 -10.54 11.01 0.64
CA LEU A 149 -9.30 10.32 0.33
C LEU A 149 -8.31 11.37 -0.10
N VAL A 150 -7.17 11.42 0.58
CA VAL A 150 -6.11 12.38 0.32
C VAL A 150 -4.90 11.64 -0.23
N GLY A 151 -4.34 12.17 -1.31
CA GLY A 151 -3.09 11.71 -1.90
C GLY A 151 -2.29 12.93 -2.37
N ASP A 152 -1.02 12.71 -2.70
CA ASP A 152 -0.17 13.74 -3.27
C ASP A 152 -0.57 14.11 -4.72
N LEU A 153 0.21 15.01 -5.34
CA LEU A 153 -0.03 15.47 -6.69
C LEU A 153 0.05 14.35 -7.75
N PHE A 154 0.73 13.23 -7.47
CA PHE A 154 0.77 12.10 -8.41
C PHE A 154 -0.63 11.54 -8.68
N TYR A 155 -1.51 11.58 -7.68
CA TYR A 155 -2.89 11.09 -7.77
C TYR A 155 -3.86 12.08 -8.42
N SER A 156 -3.40 13.28 -8.83
CA SER A 156 -4.23 14.23 -9.60
C SER A 156 -4.50 13.80 -11.05
N LYS A 157 -3.96 12.65 -11.49
CA LYS A 157 -4.11 12.13 -12.85
C LYS A 157 -5.57 11.80 -13.14
N LEU A 158 -6.06 12.22 -14.30
CA LEU A 158 -7.44 11.96 -14.74
C LEU A 158 -7.82 10.48 -14.65
N LYS A 159 -6.92 9.57 -15.02
CA LYS A 159 -7.13 8.12 -14.92
C LYS A 159 -7.40 7.66 -13.48
N TRP A 160 -6.67 8.20 -12.51
CA TRP A 160 -6.88 7.91 -11.10
C TRP A 160 -8.25 8.38 -10.65
N ILE A 161 -8.58 9.65 -10.91
CA ILE A 161 -9.87 10.26 -10.54
C ILE A 161 -11.04 9.49 -11.15
N GLN A 162 -10.93 9.11 -12.42
CA GLN A 162 -11.95 8.29 -13.09
C GLN A 162 -12.05 6.90 -12.50
N GLY A 163 -10.92 6.24 -12.21
CA GLY A 163 -10.89 4.93 -11.57
C GLY A 163 -11.58 4.92 -10.21
N LEU A 164 -11.34 5.95 -9.39
CA LEU A 164 -12.04 6.13 -8.11
C LEU A 164 -13.56 6.14 -8.27
N ARG A 165 -14.10 6.74 -9.34
CA ARG A 165 -15.56 6.83 -9.55
C ARG A 165 -16.18 5.50 -10.00
N VAL A 166 -15.44 4.69 -10.74
CA VAL A 166 -15.94 3.42 -11.31
C VAL A 166 -15.92 2.30 -10.27
N ASP A 167 -14.84 2.19 -9.50
CA ASP A 167 -14.69 1.13 -8.49
C ASP A 167 -15.45 1.43 -7.18
N THR A 168 -16.11 2.60 -7.05
CA THR A 168 -16.83 3.03 -5.84
C THR A 168 -18.36 3.05 -5.91
N CYS A 169 -19.03 2.47 -6.92
CA CYS A 169 -20.51 2.51 -6.94
C CYS A 169 -21.16 1.25 -7.55
N PRO A 170 -22.08 0.60 -6.80
CA PRO A 170 -23.49 0.96 -6.98
C PRO A 170 -24.18 1.27 -5.65
N SER A 171 -23.77 2.34 -4.97
CA SER A 171 -24.63 3.27 -4.25
C SER A 171 -23.74 4.23 -3.44
N VAL A 172 -24.11 5.52 -3.47
CA VAL A 172 -23.51 6.65 -2.75
C VAL A 172 -22.33 7.36 -3.45
N ASN A 173 -22.73 8.28 -4.35
CA ASN A 173 -21.94 9.38 -4.91
C ASN A 173 -21.47 10.39 -3.84
N ASN A 174 -20.53 10.06 -2.95
CA ASN A 174 -20.03 11.06 -1.99
C ASN A 174 -18.51 11.00 -1.74
N TRP A 175 -17.72 11.01 -2.82
CA TRP A 175 -16.35 11.53 -2.75
C TRP A 175 -16.33 12.83 -3.55
N ARG A 176 -16.23 13.96 -2.83
CA ARG A 176 -15.89 15.25 -3.44
C ARG A 176 -14.41 15.49 -3.14
N GLU A 177 -13.69 15.88 -4.18
CA GLU A 177 -12.34 16.44 -4.11
C GLU A 177 -12.31 17.69 -3.22
#